data_AF-A0A496XDQ9-F1
#
_entry.id   AF-A0A496XDQ9-F1
#
_cell.length_a   1.000
_cell.length_b   1.000
_cell.length_c   1.000
_cell.angle_alpha   90.00
_cell.angle_beta   90.00
_cell.angle_gamma   90.00
#
_symmetry.space_group_name_H-M   'P 1'
#
loop_
_entity.id
_entity.type
_entity.pdbx_description
1 polymer ?
#
loop_
_entity_poly.entity_id
_entity_poly.type
_entity_poly.pdbx_seq_one_letter_code
_entity_poly.pdbx_strand_id
1 'polypeptide(L)'
;MHAIEEVDTANRTMTVQAGCILQTAAEAAEEQGLLLPLDFGARGSATVGGCVATNAGGNMVIRYGMARDMVLGLEVVLADGTIVTSMNKMLKNNTGYDLKQWFIGAEGTLGVITRVVMRLRPHPRSQNTALLAVDDFDSVGKLLHWLDGNTAGTLSAFEVMWPDFYEFITRQGSIHRAPLPHGSAFYVLVETLGSNPEADAESFETVLGEAMEQGLVSDAVLTRSQSERNALWEIRDDVLEFFKLGPIIPFDVSLTIEKMESFVSDIREGMDRLDASICVVFGHLGDSNLHLILGNENPDAFDYGALETLLYESVERYQGSVSAEHGVGLSKRAHLPRSRSEAELQLMVGMKKMLDPNNILNPNKIFSADKIAAT
;
A
#
# COMPACT_ATOMS: atom_id res chain seq x y z
N MET A 1 -10.01 12.20 20.49
CA MET A 1 -9.01 13.08 19.86
C MET A 1 -9.23 13.05 18.35
N HIS A 2 -10.30 13.68 17.84
CA HIS A 2 -10.73 13.52 16.43
C HIS A 2 -10.81 14.85 15.65
N ALA A 3 -10.41 15.97 16.27
CA ALA A 3 -10.53 17.27 15.64
C ALA A 3 -9.52 17.47 14.50
N ILE A 4 -9.97 18.12 13.43
CA ILE A 4 -9.10 18.85 12.51
C ILE A 4 -8.89 20.22 13.14
N GLU A 5 -7.66 20.52 13.50
CA GLU A 5 -7.33 21.74 14.24
C GLU A 5 -7.05 22.90 13.30
N GLU A 6 -6.52 22.61 12.11
CA GLU A 6 -6.19 23.61 11.11
C GLU A 6 -6.00 23.00 9.72
N VAL A 7 -6.49 23.71 8.69
CA VAL A 7 -6.10 23.53 7.29
C VAL A 7 -5.45 24.81 6.81
N ASP A 8 -4.12 24.80 6.68
CA ASP A 8 -3.33 25.95 6.26
C ASP A 8 -3.12 25.88 4.74
N THR A 9 -3.89 26.68 4.01
CA THR A 9 -3.85 26.70 2.55
C THR A 9 -2.60 27.37 1.99
N ALA A 10 -1.98 28.28 2.75
CA ALA A 10 -0.77 28.97 2.34
C ALA A 10 0.44 28.05 2.38
N ASN A 11 0.60 27.29 3.47
CA ASN A 11 1.67 26.30 3.62
C ASN A 11 1.32 24.92 3.08
N ARG A 12 0.04 24.68 2.73
CA ARG A 12 -0.51 23.39 2.30
C ARG A 12 -0.23 22.31 3.33
N THR A 13 -0.69 22.56 4.55
CA THR A 13 -0.56 21.61 5.66
C THR A 13 -1.88 21.47 6.39
N MET A 14 -2.10 20.30 6.99
CA MET A 14 -3.22 20.06 7.87
C MET A 14 -2.70 19.61 9.23
N THR A 15 -3.22 20.21 10.30
CA THR A 15 -2.96 19.75 11.67
C THR A 15 -4.19 19.03 12.18
N VAL A 16 -4.04 17.76 12.54
CA VAL A 16 -5.14 16.91 13.03
C VAL A 16 -4.76 16.19 14.31
N GLN A 17 -5.77 15.86 15.10
CA GLN A 17 -5.62 14.91 16.19
C GLN A 17 -5.56 13.47 15.65
N ALA A 18 -4.82 12.61 16.33
CA ALA A 18 -4.51 11.25 15.88
C ALA A 18 -5.74 10.37 15.60
N GLY A 19 -6.86 10.58 16.29
CA GLY A 19 -8.11 9.86 16.07
C GLY A 19 -9.02 10.47 14.99
N CYS A 20 -8.57 11.48 14.25
CA CYS A 20 -9.31 11.99 13.09
C CYS A 20 -9.41 10.88 12.03
N ILE A 21 -10.60 10.66 11.47
CA ILE A 21 -10.81 9.67 10.41
C ILE A 21 -10.15 10.17 9.13
N LEU A 22 -9.44 9.28 8.43
CA LEU A 22 -8.70 9.61 7.22
C LEU A 22 -9.60 10.24 6.16
N GLN A 23 -10.78 9.65 5.91
CA GLN A 23 -11.76 10.21 4.98
C GLN A 23 -12.17 11.64 5.35
N THR A 24 -12.49 11.90 6.63
CA THR A 24 -12.86 13.25 7.09
C THR A 24 -11.72 14.26 6.90
N ALA A 25 -10.47 13.84 7.12
CA ALA A 25 -9.30 14.68 6.84
C ALA A 25 -9.14 14.95 5.34
N ALA A 26 -9.34 13.94 4.49
CA ALA A 26 -9.24 14.09 3.04
C ALA A 26 -10.31 15.04 2.48
N GLU A 27 -11.57 14.85 2.88
CA GLU A 27 -12.71 15.71 2.49
C GLU A 27 -12.48 17.18 2.91
N ALA A 28 -11.97 17.42 4.11
CA ALA A 28 -11.66 18.77 4.58
C ALA A 28 -10.50 19.44 3.80
N ALA A 29 -9.54 18.66 3.30
CA ALA A 29 -8.52 19.20 2.39
C ALA A 29 -9.12 19.54 1.02
N GLU A 30 -9.99 18.66 0.50
CA GLU A 30 -10.67 18.83 -0.78
C GLU A 30 -11.56 20.08 -0.81
N GLU A 31 -12.29 20.36 0.27
CA GLU A 31 -13.08 21.59 0.44
C GLU A 31 -12.23 22.88 0.29
N GLN A 32 -10.93 22.79 0.54
CA GLN A 32 -9.97 23.90 0.38
C GLN A 32 -9.21 23.85 -0.97
N GLY A 33 -9.61 22.99 -1.90
CA GLY A 33 -8.93 22.79 -3.18
C GLY A 33 -7.57 22.12 -3.05
N LEU A 34 -7.37 21.33 -1.99
CA LEU A 34 -6.16 20.59 -1.69
C LEU A 34 -6.43 19.08 -1.70
N LEU A 35 -5.36 18.30 -1.81
CA LEU A 35 -5.36 16.84 -1.78
C LEU A 35 -4.55 16.38 -0.57
N LEU A 36 -5.15 15.53 0.26
CA LEU A 36 -4.42 14.63 1.15
C LEU A 36 -4.20 13.31 0.38
N PRO A 37 -2.99 12.99 -0.10
CA PRO A 37 -2.82 11.89 -1.05
C PRO A 37 -2.86 10.48 -0.46
N LEU A 38 -2.96 10.35 0.87
CA LEU A 38 -3.05 9.05 1.52
C LEU A 38 -4.48 8.51 1.38
N ASP A 39 -4.65 7.45 0.60
CA ASP A 39 -5.96 6.88 0.30
C ASP A 39 -5.90 5.37 0.09
N PHE A 40 -6.85 4.65 0.68
CA PHE A 40 -6.97 3.19 0.62
C PHE A 40 -8.36 2.75 1.12
N GLY A 41 -8.75 1.50 0.87
CA GLY A 41 -10.11 1.00 1.08
C GLY A 41 -10.71 1.18 2.48
N ALA A 42 -9.88 1.27 3.53
CA ALA A 42 -10.34 1.46 4.92
C ALA A 42 -10.41 2.94 5.37
N ARG A 43 -10.26 3.93 4.47
CA ARG A 43 -10.27 5.38 4.79
C ARG A 43 -11.46 5.85 5.64
N GLY A 44 -12.62 5.22 5.51
CA GLY A 44 -13.84 5.59 6.25
C GLY A 44 -13.82 5.19 7.73
N SER A 45 -12.85 4.38 8.16
CA SER A 45 -12.71 3.94 9.56
C SER A 45 -11.28 4.09 10.09
N ALA A 46 -10.27 4.09 9.22
CA ALA A 46 -8.88 4.32 9.58
C ALA A 46 -8.70 5.72 10.18
N THR A 47 -7.90 5.81 11.25
CA THR A 47 -7.54 7.09 11.87
C THR A 47 -6.18 7.56 11.36
N VAL A 48 -5.96 8.87 11.28
CA VAL A 48 -4.68 9.44 10.82
C VAL A 48 -3.51 8.95 11.67
N GLY A 49 -3.67 8.91 12.99
CA GLY A 49 -2.66 8.39 13.92
C GLY A 49 -2.37 6.91 13.71
N GLY A 50 -3.41 6.11 13.40
CA GLY A 50 -3.25 4.71 13.00
C GLY A 50 -2.44 4.58 11.72
N CYS A 51 -2.79 5.34 10.69
CA CYS A 51 -2.08 5.36 9.41
C CYS A 51 -0.60 5.72 9.58
N VAL A 52 -0.29 6.71 10.41
CA VAL A 52 1.09 7.09 10.71
C VAL A 52 1.80 6.01 11.52
N ALA A 53 1.14 5.44 12.54
CA ALA A 53 1.71 4.40 13.39
C ALA A 53 2.04 3.12 12.59
N THR A 54 1.30 2.81 11.52
CA THR A 54 1.59 1.67 10.63
C THR A 54 2.44 2.06 9.41
N ASN A 55 2.73 3.35 9.22
CA ASN A 55 3.30 3.88 7.98
C ASN A 55 2.52 3.42 6.74
N ALA A 56 1.20 3.60 6.76
CA ALA A 56 0.28 3.14 5.72
C ALA A 56 0.70 3.60 4.32
N GLY A 57 0.49 2.71 3.35
CA GLY A 57 0.57 2.97 1.92
C GLY A 57 -0.80 3.28 1.33
N GLY A 58 -1.00 2.86 0.09
CA GLY A 58 -2.22 3.05 -0.67
C GLY A 58 -1.95 3.23 -2.17
N ASN A 59 -3.01 3.47 -2.94
CA ASN A 59 -2.98 3.39 -4.40
C ASN A 59 -2.09 4.46 -5.07
N MET A 60 -1.69 5.52 -4.34
CA MET A 60 -0.90 6.63 -4.88
C MET A 60 0.54 6.74 -4.35
N VAL A 61 1.06 5.67 -3.74
CA VAL A 61 2.42 5.65 -3.17
C VAL A 61 3.48 5.93 -4.23
N ILE A 62 3.31 5.41 -5.45
CA ILE A 62 4.26 5.64 -6.56
C ILE A 62 4.55 7.14 -6.78
N ARG A 63 3.56 8.00 -6.53
CA ARG A 63 3.69 9.45 -6.73
C ARG A 63 4.00 10.23 -5.47
N TYR A 64 3.31 9.90 -4.39
CA TYR A 64 3.31 10.74 -3.18
C TYR A 64 4.06 10.13 -2.00
N GLY A 65 4.49 8.87 -2.12
CA GLY A 65 5.11 8.10 -1.06
C GLY A 65 4.11 7.57 -0.03
N MET A 66 4.65 6.95 1.01
CA MET A 66 3.88 6.38 2.12
C MET A 66 3.47 7.48 3.10
N ALA A 67 2.74 7.15 4.16
CA ALA A 67 2.37 8.11 5.21
C ALA A 67 3.57 8.94 5.72
N ARG A 68 4.77 8.35 5.87
CA ARG A 68 6.00 9.08 6.27
C ARG A 68 6.37 10.26 5.38
N ASP A 69 6.08 10.20 4.09
CA ASP A 69 6.41 11.24 3.11
C ASP A 69 5.46 12.44 3.22
N MET A 70 4.32 12.23 3.87
CA MET A 70 3.30 13.23 4.11
C MET A 70 3.41 13.84 5.52
N VAL A 71 4.04 13.18 6.48
CA VAL A 71 4.16 13.68 7.86
C VAL A 71 5.27 14.73 7.99
N LEU A 72 4.91 15.96 8.39
CA LEU A 72 5.86 17.04 8.66
C LEU A 72 6.19 17.21 10.15
N GLY A 73 5.27 16.79 11.03
CA GLY A 73 5.39 16.95 12.47
C GLY A 73 4.47 16.00 13.23
N LEU A 74 4.90 15.65 14.45
CA LEU A 74 4.16 14.77 15.37
C LEU A 74 4.20 15.31 16.79
N GLU A 75 3.14 15.02 17.53
CA GLU A 75 3.12 15.01 18.99
C GLU A 75 2.92 13.56 19.45
N VAL A 76 3.76 13.11 20.38
CA VAL A 76 3.77 11.75 20.89
C VAL A 76 3.90 11.76 22.42
N VAL A 77 3.11 10.92 23.08
CA VAL A 77 3.21 10.65 24.52
C VAL A 77 4.03 9.36 24.72
N LEU A 78 5.14 9.45 25.45
CA LEU A 78 6.00 8.31 25.78
C LEU A 78 5.43 7.48 26.94
N ALA A 79 6.05 6.33 27.21
CA ALA A 79 5.60 5.39 28.26
C ALA A 79 5.58 6.01 29.66
N ASP A 80 6.47 6.97 29.94
CA ASP A 80 6.56 7.70 31.21
C ASP A 80 5.63 8.92 31.28
N GLY A 81 4.84 9.19 30.24
CA GLY A 81 3.95 10.34 30.13
C GLY A 81 4.61 11.60 29.56
N THR A 82 5.91 11.58 29.24
CA THR A 82 6.59 12.71 28.59
C THR A 82 5.96 12.99 27.23
N ILE A 83 5.66 14.26 26.95
CA ILE A 83 5.14 14.71 25.65
C ILE A 83 6.32 15.18 24.81
N VAL A 84 6.62 14.45 23.73
CA VAL A 84 7.58 14.86 22.70
C VAL A 84 6.80 15.49 21.56
N THR A 85 6.99 16.78 21.34
CA THR A 85 6.21 17.55 20.35
C THR A 85 7.11 18.32 19.40
N SER A 86 6.89 18.12 18.11
CA SER A 86 7.48 18.89 17.02
C SER A 86 6.43 19.03 15.92
N MET A 87 5.48 19.95 16.14
CA MET A 87 4.39 20.29 15.21
C MET A 87 4.87 21.18 14.05
N ASN A 88 5.96 20.76 13.41
CA ASN A 88 6.60 21.46 12.30
C ASN A 88 5.69 21.46 11.05
N LYS A 89 5.58 22.62 10.40
CA LYS A 89 4.83 22.82 9.15
C LYS A 89 5.73 23.11 7.94
N MET A 90 7.05 23.09 8.12
CA MET A 90 8.00 23.42 7.06
C MET A 90 8.64 22.16 6.47
N LEU A 91 9.02 22.20 5.19
CA LEU A 91 9.69 21.08 4.52
C LEU A 91 11.15 20.90 4.96
N LYS A 92 11.81 21.99 5.36
CA LYS A 92 13.22 21.99 5.71
C LYS A 92 13.39 22.32 7.18
N ASN A 93 13.85 21.35 7.94
CA ASN A 93 14.24 21.54 9.33
C ASN A 93 15.33 20.53 9.70
N ASN A 94 16.60 20.95 9.63
CA ASN A 94 17.75 20.08 9.87
C ASN A 94 18.41 20.38 11.24
N THR A 95 17.62 20.70 12.26
CA THR A 95 18.11 21.05 13.60
C THR A 95 18.23 19.82 14.51
N GLY A 96 19.10 18.87 14.13
CA GLY A 96 19.32 17.62 14.87
C GLY A 96 18.67 16.40 14.21
N TYR A 97 18.38 15.36 14.99
CA TYR A 97 17.77 14.12 14.50
C TYR A 97 16.29 14.31 14.15
N ASP A 98 15.83 13.62 13.11
CA ASP A 98 14.42 13.62 12.70
C ASP A 98 13.61 12.64 13.55
N LEU A 99 13.39 12.98 14.82
CA LEU A 99 12.79 12.08 15.82
C LEU A 99 11.41 11.56 15.44
N LYS A 100 10.63 12.31 14.64
CA LYS A 100 9.30 11.86 14.21
C LYS A 100 9.37 10.52 13.49
N GLN A 101 10.47 10.26 12.75
CA GLN A 101 10.66 9.03 11.97
C GLN A 101 10.69 7.77 12.83
N TRP A 102 11.04 7.90 14.11
CA TRP A 102 11.08 6.77 15.02
C TRP A 102 9.68 6.27 15.39
N PHE A 103 8.67 7.13 15.31
CA PHE A 103 7.29 6.78 15.67
C PHE A 103 6.43 6.38 14.47
N ILE A 104 6.82 6.76 13.26
CA ILE A 104 6.12 6.41 12.02
C ILE A 104 6.46 4.95 11.66
N GLY A 105 5.45 4.08 11.65
CA GLY A 105 5.66 2.62 11.50
C GLY A 105 6.02 1.89 12.80
N ALA A 106 5.98 2.56 13.96
CA ALA A 106 6.31 1.94 15.25
C ALA A 106 5.15 1.15 15.87
N GLU A 107 3.96 1.20 15.27
CA GLU A 107 2.74 0.50 15.68
C GLU A 107 2.39 0.73 17.17
N GLY A 108 2.65 1.93 17.68
CA GLY A 108 2.38 2.29 19.08
C GLY A 108 3.30 1.62 20.10
N THR A 109 4.37 0.94 19.69
CA THR A 109 5.32 0.27 20.60
C THR A 109 6.32 1.24 21.24
N LEU A 110 6.53 2.42 20.66
CA LEU A 110 7.51 3.42 21.13
C LEU A 110 6.89 4.66 21.76
N GLY A 111 5.58 4.86 21.58
CA GLY A 111 4.84 6.03 22.05
C GLY A 111 3.43 6.06 21.44
N VAL A 112 2.56 6.89 22.01
CA VAL A 112 1.20 7.12 21.52
C VAL A 112 1.16 8.44 20.77
N ILE A 113 0.95 8.39 19.44
CA ILE A 113 0.79 9.58 18.60
C ILE A 113 -0.53 10.27 18.98
N THR A 114 -0.49 11.57 19.27
CA THR A 114 -1.65 12.36 19.67
C THR A 114 -2.05 13.40 18.64
N ARG A 115 -1.10 13.99 17.93
CA ARG A 115 -1.34 14.98 16.87
C ARG A 115 -0.37 14.79 15.72
N VAL A 116 -0.81 15.18 14.52
CA VAL A 116 -0.07 15.01 13.27
C VAL A 116 -0.18 16.28 12.44
N VAL A 117 0.94 16.74 11.88
CA VAL A 117 0.94 17.71 10.78
C VAL A 117 1.19 16.96 9.48
N MET A 118 0.20 16.94 8.59
CA MET A 118 0.27 16.32 7.28
C MET A 118 0.50 17.38 6.20
N ARG A 119 1.34 17.06 5.21
CA ARG A 119 1.55 17.84 3.99
C ARG A 119 0.41 17.56 3.03
N LEU A 120 -0.18 18.63 2.51
CA LEU A 120 -1.17 18.59 1.45
C LEU A 120 -0.55 18.93 0.09
N ARG A 121 -1.23 18.53 -0.98
CA ARG A 121 -0.90 18.86 -2.36
C ARG A 121 -2.02 19.71 -2.97
N PRO A 122 -1.76 20.47 -4.05
CA PRO A 122 -2.86 21.02 -4.84
C PRO A 122 -3.79 19.90 -5.31
N HIS A 123 -5.10 20.12 -5.27
CA HIS A 123 -6.02 19.18 -5.89
C HIS A 123 -5.76 19.12 -7.41
N PRO A 124 -5.64 17.93 -8.00
CA PRO A 124 -5.47 17.80 -9.44
C PRO A 124 -6.69 18.34 -10.18
N ARG A 125 -6.48 18.89 -11.38
CA ARG A 125 -7.57 19.40 -12.24
C ARG A 125 -7.95 18.42 -13.34
N SER A 126 -7.11 17.42 -13.60
CA SER A 126 -7.31 16.36 -14.58
C SER A 126 -6.96 15.02 -13.96
N GLN A 127 -7.64 13.98 -14.41
CA GLN A 127 -7.46 12.59 -14.00
C GLN A 127 -7.76 11.72 -15.20
N ASN A 128 -6.78 10.93 -15.66
CA ASN A 128 -6.97 9.99 -16.77
C ASN A 128 -6.71 8.59 -16.26
N THR A 129 -7.63 7.68 -16.54
CA THR A 129 -7.57 6.29 -16.05
C THR A 129 -7.82 5.34 -17.21
N ALA A 130 -7.03 4.27 -17.29
CA ALA A 130 -7.21 3.20 -18.27
C ALA A 130 -6.98 1.83 -17.63
N LEU A 131 -7.71 0.84 -18.14
CA LEU A 131 -7.41 -0.58 -17.91
C LEU A 131 -6.73 -1.12 -19.17
N LEU A 132 -5.59 -1.79 -18.99
CA LEU A 132 -4.74 -2.28 -20.06
C LEU A 132 -4.60 -3.80 -19.96
N ALA A 133 -4.65 -4.49 -21.08
CA ALA A 133 -4.30 -5.91 -21.19
C ALA A 133 -2.83 -6.05 -21.60
N VAL A 134 -2.09 -6.92 -20.90
CA VAL A 134 -0.67 -7.20 -21.16
C VAL A 134 -0.44 -8.71 -21.20
N ASP A 135 0.33 -9.17 -22.18
CA ASP A 135 0.41 -10.60 -22.53
C ASP A 135 1.56 -11.34 -21.83
N ASP A 136 2.47 -10.62 -21.16
CA ASP A 136 3.59 -11.20 -20.40
C ASP A 136 4.11 -10.23 -19.32
N PHE A 137 4.79 -10.76 -18.30
CA PHE A 137 5.21 -9.97 -17.14
C PHE A 137 6.37 -9.00 -17.44
N ASP A 138 7.25 -9.35 -18.39
CA ASP A 138 8.37 -8.49 -18.79
C ASP A 138 7.85 -7.20 -19.46
N SER A 139 6.79 -7.33 -20.25
CA SER A 139 6.04 -6.19 -20.81
C SER A 139 5.38 -5.32 -19.74
N VAL A 140 4.90 -5.87 -18.62
CA VAL A 140 4.36 -5.07 -17.50
C VAL A 140 5.42 -4.15 -16.89
N GLY A 141 6.62 -4.67 -16.63
CA GLY A 141 7.74 -3.88 -16.09
C GLY A 141 8.21 -2.78 -17.07
N LYS A 142 8.32 -3.12 -18.36
CA LYS A 142 8.65 -2.15 -19.41
C LYS A 142 7.57 -1.08 -19.55
N LEU A 143 6.30 -1.45 -19.46
CA LEU A 143 5.17 -0.54 -19.51
C LEU A 143 5.20 0.46 -18.35
N LEU A 144 5.51 0.01 -17.13
CA LEU A 144 5.69 0.90 -15.98
C LEU A 144 6.77 1.96 -16.27
N HIS A 145 7.95 1.53 -16.73
CA HIS A 145 9.04 2.46 -17.05
C HIS A 145 8.71 3.39 -18.22
N TRP A 146 8.01 2.89 -19.23
CA TRP A 146 7.52 3.68 -20.36
C TRP A 146 6.56 4.77 -19.90
N LEU A 147 5.55 4.41 -19.09
CA LEU A 147 4.57 5.36 -18.58
C LEU A 147 5.20 6.37 -17.64
N ASP A 148 6.04 5.95 -16.70
CA ASP A 148 6.70 6.88 -15.78
C ASP A 148 7.58 7.90 -16.53
N GLY A 149 8.39 7.41 -17.49
CA GLY A 149 9.26 8.25 -18.32
C GLY A 149 8.51 9.26 -19.19
N ASN A 150 7.34 8.89 -19.72
CA ASN A 150 6.56 9.74 -20.64
C ASN A 150 5.47 10.56 -19.95
N THR A 151 5.12 10.27 -18.69
CA THR A 151 4.16 11.04 -17.90
C THR A 151 4.83 12.01 -16.91
N ALA A 152 6.16 11.98 -16.80
CA ALA A 152 6.98 12.95 -16.08
C ALA A 152 6.49 13.27 -14.65
N GLY A 153 6.19 12.23 -13.86
CA GLY A 153 5.74 12.36 -12.47
C GLY A 153 4.25 12.68 -12.29
N THR A 154 3.45 12.56 -13.34
CA THR A 154 1.97 12.64 -13.25
C THR A 154 1.30 11.28 -13.06
N LEU A 155 1.98 10.15 -13.32
CA LEU A 155 1.54 8.80 -12.97
C LEU A 155 1.22 8.75 -11.46
N SER A 156 -0.04 8.53 -11.12
CA SER A 156 -0.54 8.45 -9.75
C SER A 156 -0.77 7.02 -9.30
N ALA A 157 -1.12 6.10 -10.19
CA ALA A 157 -1.31 4.69 -9.85
C ALA A 157 -0.87 3.75 -10.99
N PHE A 158 -0.37 2.58 -10.61
CA PHE A 158 -0.03 1.49 -11.51
C PHE A 158 -0.28 0.17 -10.77
N GLU A 159 -1.49 -0.36 -10.98
CA GLU A 159 -2.02 -1.52 -10.27
C GLU A 159 -2.09 -2.71 -11.20
N VAL A 160 -1.57 -3.86 -10.78
CA VAL A 160 -1.49 -5.07 -11.61
C VAL A 160 -2.36 -6.16 -11.01
N MET A 161 -3.16 -6.80 -11.85
CA MET A 161 -4.03 -7.92 -11.52
C MET A 161 -3.66 -9.12 -12.40
N TRP A 162 -3.44 -10.27 -11.77
CA TRP A 162 -3.27 -11.54 -12.47
C TRP A 162 -4.64 -12.07 -12.95
N PRO A 163 -4.67 -13.08 -13.84
CA PRO A 163 -5.92 -13.57 -14.42
C PRO A 163 -6.87 -14.10 -13.34
N ASP A 164 -6.34 -14.79 -12.33
CA ASP A 164 -7.13 -15.32 -11.20
C ASP A 164 -7.92 -14.22 -10.47
N PHE A 165 -7.36 -13.01 -10.36
CA PHE A 165 -8.04 -11.86 -9.79
C PHE A 165 -9.12 -11.33 -10.75
N TYR A 166 -8.70 -10.94 -11.96
CA TYR A 166 -9.56 -10.21 -12.89
C TYR A 166 -10.73 -11.08 -13.38
N GLU A 167 -10.48 -12.35 -13.68
CA GLU A 167 -11.53 -13.27 -14.12
C GLU A 167 -12.55 -13.51 -13.01
N PHE A 168 -12.10 -13.76 -11.77
CA PHE A 168 -13.03 -13.99 -10.66
C PHE A 168 -13.93 -12.77 -10.40
N ILE A 169 -13.35 -11.57 -10.36
CA ILE A 169 -14.07 -10.35 -9.99
C ILE A 169 -15.01 -9.86 -11.11
N THR A 170 -14.77 -10.27 -12.37
CA THR A 170 -15.55 -9.83 -13.55
C THR A 170 -16.30 -10.94 -14.30
N ARG A 171 -16.28 -12.19 -13.83
CA ARG A 171 -17.00 -13.32 -14.45
C ARG A 171 -18.50 -13.10 -14.54
N GLN A 172 -19.15 -13.84 -15.44
CA GLN A 172 -20.61 -13.81 -15.58
C GLN A 172 -21.30 -14.05 -14.23
N GLY A 173 -22.17 -13.12 -13.83
CA GLY A 173 -22.92 -13.19 -12.57
C GLY A 173 -22.20 -12.56 -11.37
N SER A 174 -20.97 -12.07 -11.52
CA SER A 174 -20.33 -11.18 -10.54
C SER A 174 -20.95 -9.78 -10.56
N ILE A 175 -20.57 -8.96 -9.57
CA ILE A 175 -21.04 -7.57 -9.43
C ILE A 175 -20.51 -6.72 -10.58
N HIS A 176 -19.24 -6.93 -10.94
CA HIS A 176 -18.53 -6.13 -11.92
C HIS A 176 -18.59 -6.78 -13.31
N ARG A 177 -18.59 -5.96 -14.35
CA ARG A 177 -18.53 -6.44 -15.73
C ARG A 177 -17.10 -6.33 -16.23
N ALA A 178 -16.65 -7.32 -16.99
CA ALA A 178 -15.34 -7.30 -17.63
C ALA A 178 -15.27 -6.16 -18.68
N PRO A 179 -14.47 -5.10 -18.47
CA PRO A 179 -14.33 -4.03 -19.45
C PRO A 179 -13.50 -4.50 -20.67
N LEU A 180 -12.52 -5.37 -20.42
CA LEU A 180 -11.72 -6.08 -21.42
C LEU A 180 -12.06 -7.58 -21.42
N PRO A 181 -11.91 -8.28 -22.57
CA PRO A 181 -12.06 -9.73 -22.62
C PRO A 181 -11.13 -10.47 -21.63
N HIS A 182 -11.53 -11.66 -21.20
CA HIS A 182 -10.65 -12.58 -20.47
C HIS A 182 -9.60 -13.21 -21.40
N GLY A 183 -8.48 -13.69 -20.84
CA GLY A 183 -7.43 -14.42 -21.57
C GLY A 183 -6.05 -13.76 -21.65
N SER A 184 -5.92 -12.47 -21.31
CA SER A 184 -4.60 -11.83 -21.17
C SER A 184 -3.91 -12.28 -19.89
N ALA A 185 -2.57 -12.28 -19.91
CA ALA A 185 -1.76 -12.73 -18.76
C ALA A 185 -1.82 -11.75 -17.58
N PHE A 186 -2.02 -10.45 -17.85
CA PHE A 186 -2.11 -9.41 -16.83
C PHE A 186 -3.10 -8.32 -17.24
N TYR A 187 -3.70 -7.69 -16.25
CA TYR A 187 -4.53 -6.50 -16.41
C TYR A 187 -3.95 -5.38 -15.54
N VAL A 188 -3.67 -4.23 -16.15
CA VAL A 188 -3.03 -3.10 -15.48
C VAL A 188 -3.98 -1.91 -15.45
N LEU A 189 -4.35 -1.48 -14.24
CA LEU A 189 -5.08 -0.23 -14.03
C LEU A 189 -4.06 0.88 -13.81
N VAL A 190 -4.06 1.87 -14.70
CA VAL A 190 -3.13 3.00 -14.66
C VAL A 190 -3.89 4.30 -14.51
N GLU A 191 -3.32 5.24 -13.75
CA GLU A 191 -3.89 6.56 -13.56
C GLU A 191 -2.83 7.67 -13.63
N THR A 192 -3.18 8.79 -14.25
CA THR A 192 -2.42 10.04 -14.15
C THR A 192 -3.27 11.14 -13.54
N LEU A 193 -2.65 11.97 -12.69
CA LEU A 193 -3.28 13.20 -12.17
C LEU A 193 -2.49 14.44 -12.62
N GLY A 194 -3.18 15.41 -13.20
CA GLY A 194 -2.53 16.56 -13.80
C GLY A 194 -3.24 17.87 -13.48
N SER A 195 -3.02 18.84 -14.36
CA SER A 195 -3.54 20.19 -14.17
C SER A 195 -4.20 20.79 -15.41
N ASN A 196 -4.13 20.13 -16.57
CA ASN A 196 -4.72 20.59 -17.82
C ASN A 196 -5.56 19.46 -18.46
N PRO A 197 -6.88 19.41 -18.22
CA PRO A 197 -7.74 18.32 -18.69
C PRO A 197 -7.58 17.96 -20.17
N GLU A 198 -7.49 18.95 -21.05
CA GLU A 198 -7.43 18.72 -22.50
C GLU A 198 -6.07 18.16 -22.91
N ALA A 199 -4.98 18.84 -22.53
CA ALA A 199 -3.62 18.42 -22.90
C ALA A 199 -3.20 17.11 -22.21
N ASP A 200 -3.60 16.92 -20.96
CA ASP A 200 -3.25 15.71 -20.20
C ASP A 200 -3.98 14.48 -20.78
N ALA A 201 -5.22 14.64 -21.26
CA ALA A 201 -5.96 13.56 -21.94
C ALA A 201 -5.34 13.20 -23.29
N GLU A 202 -5.03 14.21 -24.14
CA GLU A 202 -4.36 14.00 -25.42
C GLU A 202 -2.98 13.33 -25.25
N SER A 203 -2.21 13.78 -24.26
CA SER A 203 -0.91 13.19 -23.94
C SER A 203 -1.05 11.76 -23.45
N PHE A 204 -2.04 11.47 -22.60
CA PHE A 204 -2.27 10.13 -22.07
C PHE A 204 -2.69 9.15 -23.17
N GLU A 205 -3.61 9.55 -24.05
CA GLU A 205 -3.99 8.77 -25.24
C GLU A 205 -2.79 8.51 -26.16
N THR A 206 -1.97 9.53 -26.42
CA THR A 206 -0.75 9.40 -27.24
C THR A 206 0.23 8.39 -26.66
N VAL A 207 0.57 8.52 -25.38
CA VAL A 207 1.55 7.65 -24.70
C VAL A 207 1.07 6.20 -24.66
N LEU A 208 -0.24 5.96 -24.48
CA LEU A 208 -0.81 4.61 -24.54
C LEU A 208 -0.82 4.05 -25.97
N GLY A 209 -1.14 4.88 -26.97
CA GLY A 209 -1.04 4.48 -28.38
C GLY A 209 0.37 4.03 -28.76
N GLU A 210 1.39 4.79 -28.36
CA GLU A 210 2.79 4.44 -28.58
C GLU A 210 3.21 3.17 -27.81
N ALA A 211 2.65 2.91 -26.64
CA ALA A 211 2.88 1.67 -25.89
C ALA A 211 2.29 0.46 -26.62
N MET A 212 1.11 0.60 -27.23
CA MET A 212 0.49 -0.43 -28.05
C MET A 212 1.29 -0.69 -29.33
N GLU A 213 1.78 0.36 -30.01
CA GLU A 213 2.64 0.23 -31.20
C GLU A 213 3.96 -0.51 -30.91
N GLN A 214 4.50 -0.36 -29.69
CA GLN A 214 5.67 -1.08 -29.21
C GLN A 214 5.36 -2.52 -28.76
N GLY A 215 4.09 -2.93 -28.75
CA GLY A 215 3.65 -4.25 -28.31
C GLY A 215 3.69 -4.44 -26.79
N LEU A 216 3.74 -3.38 -26.00
CA LEU A 216 3.71 -3.45 -24.53
C LEU A 216 2.30 -3.69 -23.98
N VAL A 217 1.27 -3.34 -24.76
CA VAL A 217 -0.15 -3.44 -24.41
C VAL A 217 -0.87 -4.06 -25.60
N SER A 218 -1.68 -5.10 -25.35
CA SER A 218 -2.42 -5.82 -26.40
C SER A 218 -3.83 -5.27 -26.63
N ASP A 219 -4.47 -4.75 -25.57
CA ASP A 219 -5.77 -4.07 -25.64
C ASP A 219 -5.92 -3.05 -24.50
N ALA A 220 -6.79 -2.05 -24.66
CA ALA A 220 -6.96 -0.98 -23.69
C ALA A 220 -8.39 -0.41 -23.68
N VAL A 221 -8.89 -0.13 -22.48
CA VAL A 221 -10.12 0.66 -22.26
C VAL A 221 -9.77 1.91 -21.48
N LEU A 222 -10.05 3.08 -22.09
CA LEU A 222 -9.90 4.38 -21.47
C LEU A 222 -11.24 4.88 -20.96
N THR A 223 -11.20 5.59 -19.84
CA THR A 223 -12.38 6.22 -19.23
C THR A 223 -12.58 7.64 -19.74
N ARG A 224 -13.83 8.07 -19.89
CA ARG A 224 -14.23 9.41 -20.32
C ARG A 224 -15.10 10.14 -19.30
N SER A 225 -15.50 9.46 -18.22
CA SER A 225 -16.34 10.01 -17.17
C SER A 225 -15.92 9.52 -15.78
N GLN A 226 -16.32 10.26 -14.73
CA GLN A 226 -16.05 9.85 -13.35
C GLN A 226 -16.69 8.48 -13.02
N SER A 227 -17.88 8.19 -13.54
CA SER A 227 -18.54 6.90 -13.32
C SER A 227 -17.76 5.73 -13.92
N GLU A 228 -17.17 5.90 -15.10
CA GLU A 228 -16.32 4.87 -15.71
C GLU A 228 -15.01 4.69 -14.93
N ARG A 229 -14.41 5.80 -14.45
CA ARG A 229 -13.24 5.74 -13.54
C ARG A 229 -13.54 4.95 -12.28
N ASN A 230 -14.65 5.27 -11.61
CA ASN A 230 -15.08 4.57 -10.41
C ASN A 230 -15.31 3.08 -10.68
N ALA A 231 -15.96 2.73 -11.80
CA ALA A 231 -16.21 1.33 -12.16
C ALA A 231 -14.90 0.54 -12.38
N LEU A 232 -13.86 1.15 -12.95
CA LEU A 232 -12.55 0.49 -13.07
C LEU A 232 -11.85 0.33 -11.72
N TRP A 233 -11.90 1.36 -10.86
CA TRP A 233 -11.33 1.28 -9.51
C TRP A 233 -12.06 0.28 -8.63
N GLU A 234 -13.39 0.18 -8.73
CA GLU A 234 -14.20 -0.80 -8.00
C GLU A 234 -13.78 -2.25 -8.34
N ILE A 235 -13.42 -2.55 -9.60
CA ILE A 235 -12.87 -3.85 -9.98
C ILE A 235 -11.58 -4.17 -9.21
N ARG A 236 -10.68 -3.18 -9.06
CA ARG A 236 -9.40 -3.34 -8.36
C ARG A 236 -9.55 -3.37 -6.83
N ASP A 237 -10.51 -2.64 -6.27
CA ASP A 237 -10.62 -2.43 -4.83
C ASP A 237 -11.59 -3.39 -4.13
N ASP A 238 -12.48 -4.09 -4.86
CA ASP A 238 -13.48 -5.01 -4.28
C ASP A 238 -12.91 -6.38 -3.89
N VAL A 239 -11.82 -6.36 -3.11
CA VAL A 239 -11.09 -7.55 -2.64
C VAL A 239 -11.88 -8.39 -1.63
N LEU A 240 -13.00 -7.86 -1.10
CA LEU A 240 -13.84 -8.59 -0.17
C LEU A 240 -14.62 -9.73 -0.85
N GLU A 241 -14.80 -9.66 -2.17
CA GLU A 241 -15.47 -10.73 -2.93
C GLU A 241 -14.70 -12.06 -2.86
N PHE A 242 -13.38 -12.04 -2.65
CA PHE A 242 -12.56 -13.25 -2.56
C PHE A 242 -12.84 -14.09 -1.30
N PHE A 243 -13.47 -13.53 -0.26
CA PHE A 243 -13.96 -14.32 0.87
C PHE A 243 -15.05 -15.35 0.49
N LYS A 244 -15.60 -15.26 -0.72
CA LYS A 244 -16.56 -16.23 -1.27
C LYS A 244 -15.90 -17.50 -1.84
N LEU A 245 -14.57 -17.51 -2.02
CA LEU A 245 -13.84 -18.64 -2.59
C LEU A 245 -13.70 -19.83 -1.61
N GLY A 246 -13.65 -19.56 -0.31
CA GLY A 246 -13.41 -20.58 0.71
C GLY A 246 -12.59 -20.02 1.88
N PRO A 247 -12.05 -20.87 2.76
CA PRO A 247 -11.04 -20.45 3.73
C PRO A 247 -9.79 -19.95 2.99
N ILE A 248 -9.45 -18.68 3.27
CA ILE A 248 -8.35 -17.96 2.63
C ILE A 248 -7.51 -17.21 3.67
N ILE A 249 -6.31 -16.83 3.27
CA ILE A 249 -5.36 -16.02 4.02
C ILE A 249 -4.83 -14.93 3.10
N PRO A 250 -5.09 -13.65 3.41
CA PRO A 250 -4.47 -12.55 2.70
C PRO A 250 -3.04 -12.33 3.22
N PHE A 251 -2.11 -12.19 2.30
CA PHE A 251 -0.72 -11.85 2.54
C PHE A 251 -0.36 -10.57 1.80
N ASP A 252 0.52 -9.80 2.43
CA ASP A 252 1.04 -8.53 1.95
C ASP A 252 2.55 -8.60 2.08
N VAL A 253 3.26 -8.53 0.96
CA VAL A 253 4.71 -8.68 0.86
C VAL A 253 5.30 -7.69 -0.14
N SER A 254 6.60 -7.43 -0.04
CA SER A 254 7.31 -6.64 -1.05
C SER A 254 8.58 -7.33 -1.52
N LEU A 255 8.92 -7.16 -2.79
CA LEU A 255 10.13 -7.67 -3.42
C LEU A 255 10.41 -6.89 -4.69
N THR A 256 11.65 -6.90 -5.19
CA THR A 256 11.96 -6.20 -6.44
C THR A 256 11.13 -6.73 -7.60
N ILE A 257 10.67 -5.82 -8.48
CA ILE A 257 9.75 -6.13 -9.60
C ILE A 257 10.27 -7.31 -10.43
N GLU A 258 11.57 -7.32 -10.73
CA GLU A 258 12.26 -8.38 -11.50
C GLU A 258 12.09 -9.80 -10.94
N LYS A 259 11.77 -9.95 -9.65
CA LYS A 259 11.66 -11.22 -8.94
C LYS A 259 10.22 -11.69 -8.78
N MET A 260 9.24 -10.83 -9.04
CA MET A 260 7.83 -11.07 -8.67
C MET A 260 7.22 -12.27 -9.41
N GLU A 261 7.42 -12.38 -10.73
CA GLU A 261 6.82 -13.49 -11.48
C GLU A 261 7.41 -14.84 -11.10
N SER A 262 8.73 -14.90 -10.86
CA SER A 262 9.37 -16.11 -10.33
C SER A 262 8.89 -16.45 -8.92
N PHE A 263 8.72 -15.45 -8.06
CA PHE A 263 8.16 -15.63 -6.73
C PHE A 263 6.73 -16.19 -6.79
N VAL A 264 5.85 -15.62 -7.62
CA VAL A 264 4.47 -16.12 -7.80
C VAL A 264 4.46 -17.55 -8.35
N SER A 265 5.34 -17.85 -9.31
CA SER A 265 5.48 -19.20 -9.87
C SER A 265 5.89 -20.22 -8.82
N ASP A 266 6.89 -19.90 -7.98
CA ASP A 266 7.35 -20.77 -6.89
C ASP A 266 6.26 -21.00 -5.83
N ILE A 267 5.45 -19.97 -5.54
CA ILE A 267 4.31 -20.10 -4.63
C ILE A 267 3.27 -21.06 -5.20
N ARG A 268 2.89 -20.91 -6.47
CA ARG A 268 1.93 -21.80 -7.13
C ARG A 268 2.42 -23.25 -7.14
N GLU A 269 3.69 -23.49 -7.49
CA GLU A 269 4.29 -24.82 -7.44
C GLU A 269 4.32 -25.40 -6.01
N GLY A 270 4.53 -24.54 -5.01
CA GLY A 270 4.43 -24.89 -3.60
C GLY A 270 3.03 -25.29 -3.17
N MET A 271 2.01 -24.60 -3.66
CA MET A 271 0.62 -24.88 -3.37
C MET A 271 0.15 -26.20 -3.95
N ASP A 272 0.61 -26.57 -5.16
CA ASP A 272 0.32 -27.87 -5.77
C ASP A 272 0.76 -29.03 -4.86
N ARG A 273 1.89 -28.87 -4.15
CA ARG A 273 2.38 -29.86 -3.17
C ARG A 273 1.55 -29.93 -1.89
N LEU A 274 0.84 -28.85 -1.56
CA LEU A 274 0.00 -28.73 -0.38
C LEU A 274 -1.48 -29.02 -0.68
N ASP A 275 -1.82 -29.38 -1.93
CA ASP A 275 -3.20 -29.55 -2.39
C ASP A 275 -4.07 -28.29 -2.18
N ALA A 276 -3.45 -27.11 -2.20
CA ALA A 276 -4.11 -25.82 -2.04
C ALA A 276 -4.55 -25.26 -3.40
N SER A 277 -5.81 -24.81 -3.50
CA SER A 277 -6.47 -24.53 -4.78
C SER A 277 -6.79 -23.04 -5.03
N ILE A 278 -6.73 -22.19 -4.01
CA ILE A 278 -7.04 -20.75 -4.16
C ILE A 278 -5.74 -19.95 -4.14
N CYS A 279 -5.35 -19.38 -5.28
CA CYS A 279 -4.23 -18.44 -5.39
C CYS A 279 -4.68 -17.21 -6.19
N VAL A 280 -4.91 -16.09 -5.52
CA VAL A 280 -5.24 -14.81 -6.17
C VAL A 280 -4.11 -13.84 -5.94
N VAL A 281 -3.62 -13.21 -7.01
CA VAL A 281 -2.47 -12.30 -6.97
C VAL A 281 -2.82 -10.97 -7.61
N PHE A 282 -2.45 -9.89 -6.95
CA PHE A 282 -2.61 -8.51 -7.41
C PHE A 282 -1.65 -7.61 -6.64
N GLY A 283 -1.44 -6.37 -7.06
CA GLY A 283 -0.62 -5.46 -6.27
C GLY A 283 -0.29 -4.13 -6.91
N HIS A 284 0.41 -3.33 -6.12
CA HIS A 284 0.92 -2.02 -6.47
C HIS A 284 2.33 -2.21 -7.08
N LEU A 285 2.41 -2.51 -8.38
CA LEU A 285 3.72 -2.83 -8.98
C LEU A 285 4.66 -1.63 -8.95
N GLY A 286 4.09 -0.41 -9.03
CA GLY A 286 4.82 0.85 -8.98
C GLY A 286 5.68 1.08 -7.74
N ASP A 287 5.36 0.42 -6.62
CA ASP A 287 6.07 0.55 -5.35
C ASP A 287 6.55 -0.80 -4.78
N SER A 288 6.55 -1.84 -5.63
CA SER A 288 7.08 -3.17 -5.32
C SER A 288 6.27 -3.96 -4.27
N ASN A 289 4.96 -3.71 -4.13
CA ASN A 289 4.06 -4.43 -3.23
C ASN A 289 3.23 -5.50 -3.97
N LEU A 290 3.26 -6.73 -3.46
CA LEU A 290 2.39 -7.82 -3.90
C LEU A 290 1.41 -8.25 -2.81
N HIS A 291 0.14 -8.40 -3.17
CA HIS A 291 -0.91 -9.02 -2.38
C HIS A 291 -1.19 -10.42 -2.92
N LEU A 292 -1.23 -11.41 -2.02
CA LEU A 292 -1.55 -12.79 -2.34
C LEU A 292 -2.65 -13.28 -1.43
N ILE A 293 -3.71 -13.85 -1.98
CA ILE A 293 -4.74 -14.53 -1.22
C ILE A 293 -4.57 -16.02 -1.49
N LEU A 294 -4.12 -16.75 -0.47
CA LEU A 294 -3.88 -18.19 -0.56
C LEU A 294 -4.93 -18.94 0.25
N GLY A 295 -5.40 -20.08 -0.25
CA GLY A 295 -6.38 -20.87 0.47
C GLY A 295 -6.76 -22.16 -0.24
N ASN A 296 -7.91 -22.71 0.14
CA ASN A 296 -8.44 -23.91 -0.45
C ASN A 296 -9.96 -23.85 -0.57
N GLU A 297 -10.52 -24.23 -1.72
CA GLU A 297 -11.97 -24.37 -1.88
C GLU A 297 -12.53 -25.48 -0.98
N ASN A 298 -11.73 -26.52 -0.72
CA ASN A 298 -12.06 -27.58 0.23
C ASN A 298 -11.57 -27.22 1.65
N PRO A 299 -12.47 -26.95 2.62
CA PRO A 299 -12.05 -26.57 3.96
C PRO A 299 -11.26 -27.63 4.72
N ASP A 300 -11.45 -28.92 4.40
CA ASP A 300 -10.74 -30.01 5.06
C ASP A 300 -9.26 -30.09 4.65
N ALA A 301 -8.91 -29.54 3.48
CA ALA A 301 -7.55 -29.48 2.95
C ALA A 301 -6.88 -28.11 3.18
N PHE A 302 -7.52 -27.20 3.93
CA PHE A 302 -6.95 -25.91 4.27
C PHE A 302 -5.95 -26.03 5.43
N ASP A 303 -4.67 -25.84 5.13
CA ASP A 303 -3.60 -25.79 6.13
C ASP A 303 -2.98 -24.39 6.20
N TYR A 304 -3.41 -23.63 7.20
CA TYR A 304 -2.89 -22.28 7.45
C TYR A 304 -1.38 -22.25 7.66
N GLY A 305 -0.86 -23.16 8.48
CA GLY A 305 0.55 -23.15 8.87
C GLY A 305 1.47 -23.52 7.71
N ALA A 306 1.05 -24.46 6.86
CA ALA A 306 1.79 -24.84 5.68
C ALA A 306 1.83 -23.72 4.63
N LEU A 307 0.70 -23.05 4.35
CA LEU A 307 0.64 -21.91 3.43
C LEU A 307 1.45 -20.71 3.93
N GLU A 308 1.34 -20.39 5.22
CA GLU A 308 2.13 -19.33 5.86
C GLU A 308 3.64 -19.61 5.78
N THR A 309 4.04 -20.85 6.06
CA THR A 309 5.44 -21.30 5.96
C THR A 309 5.95 -21.20 4.53
N LEU A 310 5.20 -21.74 3.57
CA LEU A 310 5.52 -21.68 2.14
C LEU A 310 5.77 -20.24 1.70
N LEU A 311 4.86 -19.32 2.04
CA LEU A 311 4.96 -17.94 1.62
C LEU A 311 6.18 -17.25 2.24
N TYR A 312 6.31 -17.25 3.56
CA TYR A 312 7.37 -16.48 4.22
C TYR A 312 8.77 -17.06 4.03
N GLU A 313 8.91 -18.38 3.86
CA GLU A 313 10.18 -18.96 3.41
C GLU A 313 10.54 -18.53 2.00
N SER A 314 9.56 -18.40 1.12
CA SER A 314 9.79 -17.87 -0.23
C SER A 314 10.20 -16.40 -0.18
N VAL A 315 9.56 -15.57 0.65
CA VAL A 315 9.95 -14.16 0.85
C VAL A 315 11.42 -14.05 1.26
N GLU A 316 11.88 -14.90 2.19
CA GLU A 316 13.28 -14.93 2.62
C GLU A 316 14.23 -15.28 1.47
N ARG A 317 13.92 -16.32 0.67
CA ARG A 317 14.74 -16.72 -0.49
C ARG A 317 14.88 -15.60 -1.52
N TYR A 318 13.82 -14.83 -1.74
CA TYR A 318 13.81 -13.71 -2.68
C TYR A 318 14.35 -12.41 -2.07
N GLN A 319 14.70 -12.40 -0.78
CA GLN A 319 15.16 -11.24 -0.02
C GLN A 319 14.12 -10.10 0.00
N GLY A 320 12.85 -10.47 0.15
CA GLY A 320 11.73 -9.53 0.24
C GLY A 320 11.37 -9.12 1.68
N SER A 321 10.32 -8.30 1.80
CA SER A 321 9.68 -7.96 3.07
C SER A 321 8.47 -8.85 3.33
N VAL A 322 8.36 -9.38 4.56
CA VAL A 322 7.17 -10.10 5.04
C VAL A 322 5.94 -9.19 5.22
N SER A 323 6.13 -7.86 5.17
CA SER A 323 5.03 -6.88 5.07
C SER A 323 5.47 -5.66 4.29
N ALA A 324 4.70 -5.29 3.26
CA ALA A 324 4.94 -4.04 2.55
C ALA A 324 4.28 -2.86 3.28
N GLU A 325 3.00 -3.01 3.66
CA GLU A 325 2.19 -1.90 4.19
C GLU A 325 1.41 -2.21 5.47
N HIS A 326 1.04 -3.48 5.73
CA HIS A 326 0.17 -3.82 6.88
C HIS A 326 0.86 -3.79 8.25
N GLY A 327 2.19 -3.72 8.27
CA GLY A 327 3.00 -3.79 9.49
C GLY A 327 3.20 -5.23 9.98
N VAL A 328 3.87 -5.35 11.13
CA VAL A 328 4.27 -6.63 11.73
C VAL A 328 3.24 -7.12 12.75
N GLY A 329 2.86 -6.23 13.68
CA GLY A 329 1.90 -6.53 14.73
C GLY A 329 2.22 -7.80 15.52
N LEU A 330 1.19 -8.59 15.79
CA LEU A 330 1.32 -9.89 16.44
C LEU A 330 1.52 -11.02 15.40
N SER A 331 0.79 -10.96 14.28
CA SER A 331 0.72 -12.04 13.29
C SER A 331 2.07 -12.30 12.64
N LYS A 332 2.79 -11.26 12.19
CA LYS A 332 4.03 -11.42 11.43
C LYS A 332 5.28 -11.35 12.31
N ARG A 333 5.13 -11.20 13.63
CA ARG A 333 6.23 -11.07 14.60
C ARG A 333 7.27 -12.18 14.48
N ALA A 334 6.82 -13.43 14.34
CA ALA A 334 7.70 -14.58 14.22
C ALA A 334 8.51 -14.59 12.90
N HIS A 335 8.01 -13.90 11.87
CA HIS A 335 8.59 -13.87 10.53
C HIS A 335 9.46 -12.64 10.28
N LEU A 336 9.40 -11.61 11.14
CA LEU A 336 10.22 -10.40 11.01
C LEU A 336 11.73 -10.65 10.77
N PRO A 337 12.38 -11.66 11.39
CA PRO A 337 13.80 -11.96 11.12
C PRO A 337 14.10 -12.38 9.67
N ARG A 338 13.08 -12.78 8.89
CA ARG A 338 13.25 -13.16 7.47
C ARG A 338 13.50 -11.94 6.56
N SER A 339 13.21 -10.74 7.04
CA SER A 339 13.36 -9.48 6.28
C SER A 339 14.31 -8.48 6.93
N ARG A 340 14.96 -8.86 8.04
CA ARG A 340 15.82 -7.95 8.82
C ARG A 340 17.05 -8.69 9.33
N SER A 341 18.19 -8.03 9.23
CA SER A 341 19.43 -8.52 9.85
C SER A 341 19.32 -8.50 11.37
N GLU A 342 20.10 -9.36 12.03
CA GLU A 342 20.16 -9.39 13.50
C GLU A 342 20.58 -8.03 14.09
N ALA A 343 21.48 -7.29 13.43
CA ALA A 343 21.89 -5.96 13.85
C ALA A 343 20.74 -4.94 13.82
N GLU A 344 19.89 -4.97 12.78
CA GLU A 344 18.69 -4.13 12.73
C GLU A 344 17.71 -4.48 13.84
N LEU A 345 17.49 -5.78 14.09
CA LEU A 345 16.58 -6.24 15.15
C LEU A 345 17.08 -5.80 16.53
N GLN A 346 18.38 -5.94 16.81
CA GLN A 346 18.98 -5.50 18.07
C GLN A 346 18.85 -3.98 18.26
N LEU A 347 19.05 -3.19 17.20
CA LEU A 347 18.84 -1.75 17.25
C LEU A 347 17.39 -1.40 17.58
N MET A 348 16.41 -2.05 16.94
CA MET A 348 14.99 -1.85 17.22
C MET A 348 14.62 -2.22 18.67
N VAL A 349 15.16 -3.33 19.19
CA VAL A 349 14.98 -3.72 20.60
C VAL A 349 15.61 -2.70 21.54
N GLY A 350 16.80 -2.18 21.21
CA GLY A 350 17.45 -1.12 21.98
C GLY A 350 16.61 0.15 22.05
N MET A 351 16.03 0.58 20.91
CA MET A 351 15.10 1.72 20.86
C MET A 351 13.85 1.48 21.71
N LYS A 352 13.25 0.28 21.63
CA LYS A 352 12.08 -0.12 22.45
C LYS A 352 12.39 -0.01 23.95
N LYS A 353 13.51 -0.54 24.40
CA LYS A 353 13.93 -0.46 25.80
C LYS A 353 14.20 0.97 26.26
N MET A 354 14.79 1.78 25.39
CA MET A 354 15.10 3.16 25.72
C MET A 354 13.84 4.00 25.94
N LEU A 355 12.80 3.81 25.12
CA LEU A 355 11.57 4.61 25.16
C LEU A 355 10.46 3.99 26.04
N ASP A 356 10.51 2.69 26.27
CA ASP A 356 9.55 1.96 27.11
C ASP A 356 10.25 0.84 27.91
N PRO A 357 11.02 1.20 28.96
CA PRO A 357 11.80 0.24 29.74
C PRO A 357 10.93 -0.77 30.51
N ASN A 358 9.67 -0.43 30.80
CA ASN A 358 8.72 -1.32 31.49
C ASN A 358 7.90 -2.18 30.51
N ASN A 359 8.10 -2.02 29.20
CA ASN A 359 7.39 -2.73 28.14
C ASN A 359 5.86 -2.67 28.28
N ILE A 360 5.32 -1.49 28.63
CA ILE A 360 3.89 -1.28 28.83
C ILE A 360 3.16 -0.84 27.55
N LEU A 361 3.89 -0.29 26.57
CA LEU A 361 3.33 0.16 25.30
C LEU A 361 3.26 -1.00 24.30
N ASN A 362 2.04 -1.43 24.05
CA ASN A 362 1.69 -2.42 23.03
C ASN A 362 2.51 -3.72 23.09
N PRO A 363 2.59 -4.39 24.27
CA PRO A 363 3.47 -5.53 24.48
C PRO A 363 3.14 -6.70 23.55
N ASN A 364 4.15 -7.52 23.27
CA ASN A 364 4.07 -8.72 22.44
C ASN A 364 3.81 -8.49 20.94
N LYS A 365 3.80 -7.24 20.46
CA LYS A 365 3.77 -6.90 19.03
C LYS A 365 5.15 -6.44 18.57
N ILE A 366 5.50 -6.77 17.33
CA ILE A 366 6.84 -6.62 16.72
C ILE A 366 7.93 -7.46 17.42
N PHE A 367 7.97 -7.47 18.75
CA PHE A 367 8.86 -8.27 19.58
C PHE A 367 8.09 -8.94 20.72
N SER A 368 8.52 -10.14 21.13
CA SER A 368 7.99 -10.79 22.33
C SER A 368 8.59 -10.15 23.59
N ALA A 369 7.89 -10.24 24.71
CA ALA A 369 8.44 -9.80 26.01
C ALA A 369 9.78 -10.49 26.32
N ASP A 370 9.90 -11.78 26.01
CA ASP A 370 11.14 -12.54 26.21
C ASP A 370 12.30 -12.00 25.36
N LYS A 371 12.04 -11.64 24.10
CA LYS A 371 13.06 -11.04 23.23
C LYS A 371 13.53 -9.69 23.76
N ILE A 372 12.62 -8.87 24.28
CA ILE A 372 12.98 -7.62 24.97
C ILE A 372 13.78 -7.90 26.23
N ALA A 373 13.42 -8.89 27.05
CA ALA A 373 14.12 -9.19 28.31
C ALA A 373 15.51 -9.83 28.12
N ALA A 374 15.74 -10.55 27.02
CA ALA A 374 16.96 -11.34 26.78
C ALA A 374 18.14 -10.55 26.17
N THR A 375 17.86 -9.44 25.50
CA THR A 375 18.88 -8.44 25.12
C THR A 375 19.18 -7.55 26.33
#